data_AF-A0A813JGH4-F1
#
_entry.id   AF-A0A813JGH4-F1
#
_cell.length_a   1.000
_cell.length_b   1.000
_cell.length_c   1.000
_cell.angle_alpha   90.00
_cell.angle_beta   90.00
_cell.angle_gamma   90.00
#
_symmetry.space_group_name_H-M   'P 1'
#
loop_
_entity.id
_entity.type
_entity.pdbx_description
1 polymer ?
#
loop_
_entity_poly.entity_id
_entity_poly.type
_entity_poly.pdbx_seq_one_letter_code
_entity_poly.pdbx_strand_id
1 'polypeptide(L)'
;AGLSKHGLKNLVGGLTAFSLLQKLSYSQAWQYTCRGGFTCKTNAPLLWNMTRFHPIGALIEIAMGIATVRDVMLDDNVERSKPVTNPAWLFLASYASLALRITPHLNLNDAIIRSAVFVPLYSRFLTTMHRDCMAERPSAITRFFGSKTMVWLGSLAFPMFMIHGPLGQLFYKKAVATRLWGKIMPQKFFPIYLLLVVLSGHVLNEGFVKNKFVQRMSARAAQILAKHTRGMLRDVVDEN
;
A
#
# COMPACT_ATOMS: atom_id res chain seq x y z
N ALA A 1 4.10 6.83 24.95
CA ALA A 1 2.62 6.92 24.95
C ALA A 1 2.08 5.83 24.02
N GLY A 2 1.70 4.68 24.58
CA GLY A 2 1.03 3.63 23.81
C GLY A 2 -0.45 3.98 23.69
N LEU A 3 -0.93 4.27 22.47
CA LEU A 3 -2.37 4.41 22.25
C LEU A 3 -3.06 3.09 22.59
N SER A 4 -4.12 3.15 23.39
CA SER A 4 -5.01 2.00 23.60
C SER A 4 -5.66 1.60 22.28
N LYS A 5 -6.22 0.39 22.18
CA LYS A 5 -6.98 -0.03 20.99
C LYS A 5 -8.06 0.95 20.58
N HIS A 6 -8.78 1.51 21.54
CA HIS A 6 -9.77 2.56 21.27
C HIS A 6 -9.10 3.81 20.68
N GLY A 7 -7.97 4.23 21.25
CA GLY A 7 -7.17 5.33 20.70
C GLY A 7 -6.67 5.08 19.28
N LEU A 8 -6.23 3.86 18.97
CA LEU A 8 -5.79 3.47 17.63
C LEU A 8 -6.94 3.50 16.61
N LYS A 9 -8.14 3.03 16.99
CA LYS A 9 -9.32 3.09 16.12
C LYS A 9 -9.72 4.54 15.83
N ASN A 10 -9.68 5.41 16.83
CA ASN A 10 -9.94 6.84 16.65
C ASN A 10 -8.88 7.50 15.76
N LEU A 11 -7.61 7.15 15.94
CA LEU A 11 -6.51 7.62 15.09
C LEU A 11 -6.70 7.19 13.64
N VAL A 12 -6.99 5.91 13.38
CA VAL A 12 -7.28 5.41 12.03
C VAL A 12 -8.48 6.14 11.42
N GLY A 13 -9.54 6.37 12.19
CA GLY A 13 -10.70 7.16 11.74
C GLY A 13 -10.31 8.59 11.34
N GLY A 14 -9.55 9.29 12.18
CA GLY A 14 -9.08 10.65 11.92
C GLY A 14 -8.16 10.73 10.70
N LEU A 15 -7.20 9.81 10.57
CA LEU A 15 -6.30 9.73 9.41
C LEU A 15 -7.07 9.42 8.12
N THR A 16 -8.08 8.54 8.20
CA THR A 16 -8.97 8.23 7.06
C THR A 16 -9.76 9.48 6.65
N ALA A 17 -10.35 10.20 7.61
CA ALA A 17 -11.10 11.41 7.34
C ALA A 17 -10.22 12.49 6.69
N PHE A 18 -9.00 12.70 7.20
CA PHE A 18 -8.07 13.67 6.61
C PHE A 18 -7.64 13.26 5.20
N SER A 19 -7.31 11.99 4.99
CA SER A 19 -6.96 11.46 3.67
C SER A 19 -8.12 11.61 2.67
N LEU A 20 -9.35 11.39 3.13
CA LEU A 20 -10.56 11.57 2.32
C LEU A 20 -10.79 13.04 1.98
N LEU A 21 -10.64 13.96 2.94
CA LEU A 21 -10.76 15.41 2.72
C LEU A 21 -9.81 15.88 1.61
N GLN A 22 -8.55 15.46 1.64
CA GLN A 22 -7.58 15.79 0.59
C GLN A 22 -8.08 15.37 -0.80
N LYS A 23 -8.68 14.18 -0.91
CA LYS A 23 -9.13 13.59 -2.18
C LYS A 23 -10.48 14.13 -2.66
N LEU A 24 -11.32 14.56 -1.72
CA LEU A 24 -12.53 15.34 -2.01
C LEU A 24 -12.15 16.71 -2.57
N SER A 25 -11.20 17.41 -1.93
CA SER A 25 -10.67 18.69 -2.43
C SER A 25 -10.10 18.56 -3.84
N TYR A 26 -9.34 17.49 -4.12
CA TYR A 26 -8.88 17.19 -5.48
C TYR A 26 -10.05 17.01 -6.46
N SER A 27 -11.07 16.25 -6.07
CA SER A 27 -12.21 15.96 -6.97
C SER A 27 -13.02 17.22 -7.28
N GLN A 28 -13.13 18.16 -6.34
CA GLN A 28 -13.73 19.47 -6.58
C GLN A 28 -12.84 20.37 -7.44
N ALA A 29 -11.53 20.43 -7.15
CA ALA A 29 -10.57 21.20 -7.94
C ALA A 29 -10.51 20.71 -9.41
N TRP A 30 -10.60 19.40 -9.63
CA TRP A 30 -10.72 18.78 -10.94
C TRP A 30 -11.94 19.28 -11.71
N GLN A 31 -13.12 19.25 -11.08
CA GLN A 31 -14.35 19.73 -11.69
C GLN A 31 -14.26 21.22 -12.05
N TYR A 32 -13.67 22.04 -11.17
CA TYR A 32 -13.49 23.47 -11.42
C TYR A 32 -12.50 23.74 -12.58
N THR A 33 -11.35 23.07 -12.59
CA THR A 33 -10.30 23.26 -13.61
C THR A 33 -10.64 22.70 -14.99
N CYS A 34 -11.52 21.72 -15.08
CA CYS A 34 -12.04 21.23 -16.37
C CYS A 34 -13.32 21.93 -16.84
N ARG A 35 -13.98 22.71 -15.98
CA ARG A 35 -15.15 23.55 -16.36
C ARG A 35 -14.77 25.01 -16.65
N GLY A 36 -13.70 25.53 -16.06
CA GLY A 36 -13.20 26.89 -16.32
C GLY A 36 -12.01 26.90 -17.27
N GLY A 37 -12.15 27.55 -18.43
CA GLY A 37 -11.13 28.20 -19.28
C GLY A 37 -9.84 27.48 -19.70
N PHE A 38 -9.44 26.37 -19.08
CA PHE A 38 -8.15 25.73 -19.24
C PHE A 38 -8.29 24.35 -19.90
N THR A 39 -7.25 23.90 -20.61
CA THR A 39 -7.27 22.61 -21.29
C THR A 39 -7.14 21.45 -20.28
N CYS A 40 -8.26 20.77 -20.04
CA CYS A 40 -8.40 19.61 -19.15
C CYS A 40 -7.32 18.52 -19.40
N LYS A 41 -6.84 18.37 -20.66
CA LYS A 41 -5.77 17.44 -21.05
C LYS A 41 -4.44 17.63 -20.29
N THR A 42 -4.11 18.86 -19.90
CA THR A 42 -2.79 19.19 -19.30
C THR A 42 -2.86 19.28 -17.78
N ASN A 43 -4.00 19.76 -17.25
CA ASN A 43 -4.17 19.97 -15.82
C ASN A 43 -4.67 18.73 -15.07
N ALA A 44 -5.38 17.81 -15.73
CA ALA A 44 -5.77 16.52 -15.13
C ALA A 44 -4.59 15.74 -14.57
N PRO A 45 -3.56 15.48 -15.40
CA PRO A 45 -2.47 14.63 -14.97
C PRO A 45 -1.62 15.34 -13.92
N LEU A 46 -1.49 16.67 -14.01
CA LEU A 46 -0.76 17.47 -13.02
C LEU A 46 -1.44 17.41 -11.65
N LEU A 47 -2.72 17.77 -11.57
CA LEU A 47 -3.46 17.73 -10.30
C LEU A 47 -3.51 16.30 -9.74
N TRP A 48 -3.71 15.30 -10.60
CA TRP A 48 -3.69 13.88 -10.19
C TRP A 48 -2.35 13.49 -9.58
N ASN A 49 -1.24 13.86 -10.24
CA ASN A 49 0.09 13.58 -9.75
C ASN A 49 0.39 14.32 -8.44
N MET A 50 -0.04 15.57 -8.29
CA MET A 50 0.11 16.32 -7.05
C MET A 50 -0.62 15.67 -5.88
N THR A 51 -1.83 15.14 -6.10
CA THR A 51 -2.56 14.42 -5.06
C THR A 51 -1.94 13.05 -4.77
N ARG A 52 -1.56 12.31 -5.82
CA ARG A 52 -0.98 10.97 -5.70
C ARG A 52 0.40 10.97 -5.03
N PHE A 53 1.23 11.95 -5.33
CA PHE A 53 2.59 12.06 -4.82
C PHE A 53 2.72 13.11 -3.72
N HIS A 54 1.61 13.49 -3.08
CA HIS A 54 1.62 14.45 -1.98
C HIS A 54 2.37 13.86 -0.77
N PRO A 55 3.51 14.42 -0.34
CA PRO A 55 4.34 13.81 0.70
C PRO A 55 3.60 13.66 2.03
N ILE A 56 2.79 14.66 2.41
CA ILE A 56 1.96 14.60 3.63
C ILE A 56 0.85 13.55 3.49
N GLY A 57 0.26 13.40 2.30
CA GLY A 57 -0.80 12.41 2.07
C GLY A 57 -0.25 11.00 2.19
N ALA A 58 0.92 10.76 1.59
CA ALA A 58 1.64 9.50 1.72
C ALA A 58 2.02 9.18 3.17
N LEU A 59 2.49 10.19 3.93
CA LEU A 59 2.80 10.01 5.36
C LEU A 59 1.56 9.61 6.17
N ILE A 60 0.41 10.21 5.90
CA ILE A 60 -0.86 9.90 6.56
C ILE A 60 -1.32 8.47 6.25
N GLU A 61 -1.20 8.04 4.99
CA GLU A 61 -1.53 6.68 4.59
C GLU A 61 -0.60 5.64 5.22
N ILE A 62 0.70 5.95 5.32
CA ILE A 62 1.68 5.13 6.04
C ILE A 62 1.32 5.06 7.52
N ALA A 63 1.04 6.19 8.17
CA ALA A 63 0.66 6.26 9.58
C ALA A 63 -0.62 5.45 9.87
N MET A 64 -1.60 5.50 8.96
CA MET A 64 -2.82 4.71 9.05
C MET A 64 -2.52 3.21 8.98
N GLY A 65 -1.62 2.79 8.07
CA GLY A 65 -1.14 1.40 8.00
C GLY A 65 -0.43 0.96 9.28
N ILE A 66 0.47 1.78 9.82
CA ILE A 66 1.18 1.51 11.08
C ILE A 66 0.19 1.36 12.24
N ALA A 67 -0.78 2.28 12.37
CA ALA A 67 -1.80 2.23 13.41
C ALA A 67 -2.67 0.98 13.30
N THR A 68 -3.03 0.57 12.08
CA THR A 68 -3.81 -0.65 11.81
C THR A 68 -3.03 -1.91 12.19
N VAL A 69 -1.74 -1.97 11.89
CA VAL A 69 -0.87 -3.08 12.31
C VAL A 69 -0.73 -3.10 13.84
N ARG A 70 -0.57 -1.94 14.48
CA ARG A 70 -0.47 -1.88 15.93
C ARG A 70 -1.75 -2.35 16.63
N ASP A 71 -2.93 -2.10 16.05
CA ASP A 71 -4.21 -2.57 16.60
C ASP A 71 -4.24 -4.10 16.77
N VAL A 72 -3.83 -4.85 15.74
CA VAL A 72 -3.77 -6.33 15.81
C VAL A 72 -2.64 -6.84 16.69
N MET A 73 -1.52 -6.11 16.81
CA MET A 73 -0.43 -6.50 17.71
C MET A 73 -0.82 -6.38 19.19
N LEU A 74 -1.86 -5.60 19.51
CA LEU A 74 -2.44 -5.49 20.85
C LEU A 74 -3.61 -6.47 21.07
N ASP A 75 -3.75 -7.50 20.22
CA ASP A 75 -4.76 -8.56 20.43
C ASP A 75 -4.42 -9.44 21.64
N ASP A 76 -5.21 -9.26 22.70
CA ASP A 76 -5.23 -10.10 23.89
C ASP A 76 -5.83 -11.48 23.62
N ASN A 77 -5.61 -12.43 24.53
CA ASN A 77 -6.10 -13.82 24.41
C ASN A 77 -7.63 -13.91 24.18
N VAL A 78 -8.40 -12.97 24.73
CA VAL A 78 -9.86 -12.87 24.55
C VAL A 78 -10.23 -12.43 23.12
N GLU A 79 -9.42 -11.61 22.47
CA GLU A 79 -9.67 -11.23 21.08
C GLU A 79 -9.21 -12.29 20.09
N ARG A 80 -8.17 -13.05 20.44
CA ARG A 80 -7.70 -14.20 19.66
C ARG A 80 -8.69 -15.35 19.66
N SER A 81 -9.51 -15.49 20.71
CA SER A 81 -10.55 -16.52 20.80
C SER A 81 -11.86 -16.17 20.10
N LYS A 82 -12.02 -14.93 19.61
CA LYS A 82 -13.22 -14.53 18.87
C LYS A 82 -13.28 -15.26 17.52
N PRO A 83 -14.48 -15.67 17.07
CA PRO A 83 -14.63 -16.29 15.76
C PRO A 83 -14.14 -15.32 14.68
N VAL A 84 -13.13 -15.75 13.93
CA VAL A 84 -12.55 -14.95 12.87
C VAL A 84 -13.50 -15.00 11.68
N THR A 85 -14.04 -13.84 11.29
CA THR A 85 -14.85 -13.72 10.09
C THR A 85 -14.04 -14.19 8.88
N ASN A 86 -14.63 -14.96 7.97
CA ASN A 86 -13.89 -15.45 6.79
C ASN A 86 -13.32 -14.28 5.98
N PRO A 87 -11.99 -14.12 5.86
CA PRO A 87 -11.39 -12.97 5.18
C PRO A 87 -11.71 -12.91 3.67
N ALA A 88 -12.20 -14.00 3.07
CA ALA A 88 -12.53 -14.05 1.66
C ALA A 88 -13.59 -13.02 1.25
N TRP A 89 -14.60 -12.76 2.07
CA TRP A 89 -15.61 -11.77 1.72
C TRP A 89 -15.04 -10.35 1.73
N LEU A 90 -14.13 -10.03 2.67
CA LEU A 90 -13.49 -8.71 2.75
C LEU A 90 -12.59 -8.49 1.52
N PHE A 91 -11.87 -9.53 1.11
CA PHE A 91 -11.09 -9.52 -0.12
C PHE A 91 -12.01 -9.26 -1.32
N LEU A 92 -13.06 -10.07 -1.51
CA LEU A 92 -13.99 -9.92 -2.61
C LEU A 92 -14.68 -8.55 -2.61
N ALA A 93 -15.16 -8.08 -1.47
CA ALA A 93 -15.81 -6.77 -1.34
C ALA A 93 -14.86 -5.61 -1.69
N SER A 94 -13.60 -5.70 -1.25
CA SER A 94 -12.59 -4.68 -1.59
C SER A 94 -12.37 -4.61 -3.11
N TYR A 95 -12.09 -5.72 -3.79
CA TYR A 95 -11.86 -5.72 -5.23
C TYR A 95 -13.13 -5.48 -6.04
N ALA A 96 -14.28 -5.96 -5.58
CA ALA A 96 -15.58 -5.67 -6.19
C ALA A 96 -15.89 -4.17 -6.16
N SER A 97 -15.51 -3.46 -5.08
CA SER A 97 -15.66 -2.00 -5.05
C SER A 97 -14.90 -1.32 -6.18
N LEU A 98 -13.67 -1.77 -6.49
CA LEU A 98 -12.90 -1.24 -7.62
C LEU A 98 -13.49 -1.66 -8.97
N ALA A 99 -14.00 -2.89 -9.09
CA ALA A 99 -14.62 -3.37 -10.32
C ALA A 99 -15.93 -2.62 -10.65
N LEU A 100 -16.74 -2.31 -9.63
CA LEU A 100 -17.98 -1.54 -9.78
C LEU A 100 -17.73 -0.15 -10.38
N ARG A 101 -16.54 0.41 -10.23
CA ARG A 101 -16.13 1.67 -10.87
C ARG A 101 -16.05 1.57 -12.41
N ILE A 102 -15.75 0.37 -12.93
CA ILE A 102 -15.69 0.14 -14.39
C ILE A 102 -17.12 0.20 -14.97
N THR A 103 -18.14 0.02 -14.13
CA THR A 103 -19.54 0.13 -14.53
C THR A 103 -20.00 1.59 -14.51
N PRO A 104 -20.94 1.98 -15.39
CA PRO A 104 -21.48 3.35 -15.44
C PRO A 104 -22.32 3.72 -14.20
N HIS A 105 -22.64 2.76 -13.33
CA HIS A 105 -23.55 2.95 -12.20
C HIS A 105 -22.90 3.66 -11.01
N LEU A 106 -21.57 3.67 -10.91
CA LEU A 106 -20.85 4.24 -9.77
C LEU A 106 -19.84 5.30 -10.22
N ASN A 107 -20.31 6.53 -10.38
CA ASN A 107 -19.50 7.67 -10.84
C ASN A 107 -18.65 8.30 -9.71
N LEU A 108 -17.93 7.47 -8.95
CA LEU A 108 -16.95 7.92 -7.98
C LEU A 108 -15.55 7.96 -8.61
N ASN A 109 -14.82 9.03 -8.32
CA ASN A 109 -13.40 9.14 -8.69
C ASN A 109 -12.57 8.05 -7.99
N ASP A 110 -11.51 7.55 -8.67
CA ASP A 110 -10.57 6.54 -8.18
C ASP A 110 -10.07 6.84 -6.77
N ALA A 111 -9.69 8.09 -6.52
CA ALA A 111 -9.17 8.50 -5.23
C ALA A 111 -10.19 8.37 -4.11
N ILE A 112 -11.47 8.71 -4.37
CA ILE A 112 -12.53 8.67 -3.37
C ILE A 112 -12.89 7.23 -3.05
N ILE A 113 -13.19 6.40 -4.07
CA ILE A 113 -13.58 5.00 -3.85
C ILE A 113 -12.47 4.22 -3.15
N ARG A 114 -11.21 4.51 -3.49
CA ARG A 114 -10.07 3.86 -2.83
C ARG A 114 -9.98 4.21 -1.36
N SER A 115 -10.27 5.45 -0.99
CA SER A 115 -10.05 5.93 0.38
C SER A 115 -11.25 5.70 1.28
N ALA A 116 -12.45 5.86 0.75
CA ALA A 116 -13.69 5.69 1.49
C ALA A 116 -14.10 4.21 1.61
N VAL A 117 -13.77 3.37 0.62
CA VAL A 117 -14.29 1.99 0.55
C VAL A 117 -13.15 0.98 0.52
N PHE A 118 -12.27 1.03 -0.49
CA PHE A 118 -11.26 -0.01 -0.69
C PHE A 118 -10.30 -0.13 0.49
N VAL A 119 -9.65 0.97 0.91
CA VAL A 119 -8.63 0.95 1.96
C VAL A 119 -9.22 0.49 3.29
N PRO A 120 -10.36 1.00 3.79
CA PRO A 120 -10.98 0.47 5.01
C PRO A 120 -11.30 -1.03 4.92
N LEU A 121 -11.89 -1.50 3.80
CA LEU A 121 -12.22 -2.91 3.61
C LEU A 121 -10.96 -3.78 3.52
N TYR A 122 -9.95 -3.31 2.79
CA TYR A 122 -8.70 -4.03 2.57
C TYR A 122 -7.85 -4.07 3.85
N SER A 123 -7.81 -2.99 4.64
CA SER A 123 -7.19 -2.96 5.96
C SER A 123 -7.89 -3.94 6.92
N ARG A 124 -9.22 -4.02 6.87
CA ARG A 124 -9.97 -5.06 7.60
C ARG A 124 -9.63 -6.46 7.11
N PHE A 125 -9.56 -6.68 5.80
CA PHE A 125 -9.11 -7.94 5.22
C PHE A 125 -7.74 -8.36 5.78
N LEU A 126 -6.76 -7.46 5.76
CA LEU A 126 -5.40 -7.74 6.25
C LEU A 126 -5.35 -8.06 7.75
N THR A 127 -6.09 -7.30 8.57
CA THR A 127 -6.15 -7.55 10.02
C THR A 127 -6.89 -8.83 10.36
N THR A 128 -7.97 -9.16 9.65
CA THR A 128 -8.68 -10.44 9.79
C THR A 128 -7.82 -11.62 9.31
N MET A 129 -7.13 -11.49 8.17
CA MET A 129 -6.13 -12.45 7.68
C MET A 129 -5.03 -12.73 8.72
N HIS A 130 -4.54 -11.69 9.39
CA HIS A 130 -3.53 -11.81 10.43
C HIS A 130 -4.04 -12.60 11.64
N ARG A 131 -5.30 -12.39 12.04
CA ARG A 131 -5.92 -13.19 13.10
C ARG A 131 -6.16 -14.63 12.65
N ASP A 132 -6.64 -14.81 11.42
CA ASP A 132 -6.93 -16.12 10.83
C ASP A 132 -5.67 -16.99 10.65
N CYS A 133 -4.51 -16.38 10.41
CA CYS A 133 -3.26 -17.14 10.30
C CYS A 133 -2.72 -17.67 11.65
N MET A 134 -3.23 -17.12 12.76
CA MET A 134 -2.94 -17.61 14.11
C MET A 134 -3.98 -18.61 14.62
N ALA A 135 -5.06 -18.84 13.87
CA ALA A 135 -6.09 -19.81 14.23
C ALA A 135 -5.62 -21.25 13.98
N GLU A 136 -6.15 -22.21 14.74
CA GLU A 136 -5.83 -23.64 14.58
C GLU A 136 -6.19 -24.19 13.19
N ARG A 137 -7.24 -23.64 12.57
CA ARG A 137 -7.72 -24.05 11.25
C ARG A 137 -7.93 -22.83 10.35
N PRO A 138 -6.87 -22.29 9.73
CA PRO A 138 -6.97 -21.13 8.86
C PRO A 138 -7.87 -21.36 7.65
N SER A 139 -8.57 -20.31 7.23
CA SER A 139 -9.40 -20.33 6.02
C SER A 139 -8.58 -20.62 4.75
N ALA A 140 -9.26 -21.02 3.68
CA ALA A 140 -8.60 -21.37 2.41
C ALA A 140 -7.84 -20.19 1.79
N ILE A 141 -8.38 -18.97 1.90
CA ILE A 141 -7.74 -17.77 1.37
C ILE A 141 -6.45 -17.44 2.13
N THR A 142 -6.44 -17.61 3.45
CA THR A 142 -5.23 -17.44 4.27
C THR A 142 -4.17 -18.48 3.92
N ARG A 143 -4.57 -19.74 3.72
CA ARG A 143 -3.67 -20.80 3.24
C ARG A 143 -3.12 -20.52 1.83
N PHE A 144 -3.94 -19.98 0.94
CA PHE A 144 -3.52 -19.59 -0.41
C PHE A 144 -2.44 -18.51 -0.37
N PHE A 145 -2.68 -17.42 0.38
CA PHE A 145 -1.70 -16.33 0.52
C PHE A 145 -0.46 -16.75 1.33
N GLY A 146 -0.59 -17.73 2.23
CA GLY A 146 0.54 -18.36 2.94
C GLY A 146 1.29 -19.41 2.12
N SER A 147 0.85 -19.74 0.90
CA SER A 147 1.54 -20.72 0.06
C SER A 147 2.94 -20.23 -0.33
N LYS A 148 3.88 -21.17 -0.53
CA LYS A 148 5.27 -20.86 -0.90
C LYS A 148 5.35 -19.91 -2.10
N THR A 149 4.51 -20.13 -3.12
CA THR A 149 4.45 -19.30 -4.32
C THR A 149 4.00 -17.87 -4.01
N MET A 150 2.94 -17.71 -3.21
CA MET A 150 2.45 -16.38 -2.86
C MET A 150 3.41 -15.61 -1.96
N VAL A 151 4.05 -16.31 -1.01
CA VAL A 151 5.11 -15.72 -0.18
C VAL A 151 6.30 -15.30 -1.03
N TRP A 152 6.72 -16.12 -2.00
CA TRP A 152 7.78 -15.77 -2.94
C TRP A 152 7.41 -14.54 -3.78
N LEU A 153 6.22 -14.50 -4.38
CA LEU A 153 5.73 -13.33 -5.11
C LEU A 153 5.67 -12.09 -4.23
N GLY A 154 5.23 -12.22 -2.98
CA GLY A 154 5.25 -11.16 -1.99
C GLY A 154 6.67 -10.63 -1.71
N SER A 155 7.65 -11.52 -1.63
CA SER A 155 9.07 -11.13 -1.45
C SER A 155 9.62 -10.34 -2.63
N LEU A 156 9.08 -10.57 -3.85
CA LEU A 156 9.47 -9.82 -5.04
C LEU A 156 8.76 -8.46 -5.18
N ALA A 157 7.64 -8.26 -4.49
CA ALA A 157 6.81 -7.07 -4.66
C ALA A 157 7.57 -5.76 -4.42
N PHE A 158 8.34 -5.67 -3.34
CA PHE A 158 9.14 -4.48 -3.02
C PHE A 158 10.31 -4.27 -4.01
N PRO A 159 11.17 -5.26 -4.30
CA PRO A 159 12.17 -5.15 -5.36
C PRO A 159 11.59 -4.68 -6.70
N MET A 160 10.51 -5.30 -7.18
CA MET A 160 9.82 -4.92 -8.41
C MET A 160 9.31 -3.47 -8.33
N PHE A 161 8.72 -3.07 -7.19
CA PHE A 161 8.29 -1.69 -6.99
C PHE A 161 9.43 -0.68 -7.10
N MET A 162 10.64 -0.99 -6.63
CA MET A 162 11.77 -0.07 -6.77
C MET A 162 12.26 0.07 -8.22
N ILE A 163 12.27 -1.02 -8.98
CA ILE A 163 12.91 -1.04 -10.30
C ILE A 163 11.97 -0.80 -11.48
N HIS A 164 10.65 -1.04 -11.33
CA HIS A 164 9.72 -0.88 -12.45
C HIS A 164 9.70 0.56 -12.98
N GLY A 165 9.82 1.56 -12.10
CA GLY A 165 9.89 2.97 -12.49
C GLY A 165 11.13 3.25 -13.36
N PRO A 166 12.36 3.06 -12.84
CA PRO A 166 13.59 3.25 -13.59
C PRO A 166 13.66 2.43 -14.89
N LEU A 167 13.33 1.14 -14.86
CA LEU A 167 13.30 0.30 -16.06
C LEU A 167 12.28 0.82 -17.07
N GLY A 168 11.09 1.22 -16.61
CA GLY A 168 10.07 1.81 -17.47
C GLY A 168 10.55 3.10 -18.15
N GLN A 169 11.39 3.89 -17.48
CA GLN A 169 11.97 5.09 -18.10
C GLN A 169 12.92 4.74 -19.25
N LEU A 170 13.70 3.66 -19.14
CA LEU A 170 14.62 3.23 -20.21
C LEU A 170 13.89 2.87 -21.51
N PHE A 171 12.69 2.28 -21.41
CA PHE A 171 11.95 1.76 -22.57
C PHE A 171 10.82 2.68 -23.05
N TYR A 172 10.19 3.44 -22.15
CA TYR A 172 8.96 4.19 -22.43
C TYR A 172 9.04 5.71 -22.27
N LYS A 173 10.03 6.24 -21.54
CA LYS A 173 10.17 7.70 -21.42
C LYS A 173 10.78 8.25 -22.70
N LYS A 174 9.99 8.99 -23.50
CA LYS A 174 10.39 9.55 -24.81
C LYS A 174 11.81 10.10 -24.84
N ALA A 175 12.16 10.97 -23.90
CA ALA A 175 13.49 11.60 -23.84
C ALA A 175 14.65 10.60 -23.66
N VAL A 176 14.43 9.50 -22.94
CA VAL A 176 15.45 8.47 -22.66
C VAL A 176 15.43 7.41 -23.76
N ALA A 177 14.26 6.87 -24.06
CA ALA A 177 14.09 5.80 -25.05
C ALA A 177 14.51 6.22 -26.46
N THR A 178 14.22 7.46 -26.88
CA THR A 178 14.68 7.95 -28.20
C THR A 178 16.21 8.08 -28.26
N ARG A 179 16.88 8.39 -27.15
CA ARG A 179 18.36 8.45 -27.11
C ARG A 179 19.01 7.07 -27.10
N LEU A 180 18.40 6.09 -26.43
CA LEU A 180 18.96 4.74 -26.31
C LEU A 180 18.59 3.82 -27.48
N TRP A 181 17.35 3.91 -27.96
CA TRP A 181 16.76 2.95 -28.90
C TRP A 181 16.25 3.58 -30.20
N GLY A 182 16.41 4.90 -30.37
CA GLY A 182 15.87 5.67 -31.50
C GLY A 182 14.36 5.87 -31.48
N LYS A 183 13.60 5.07 -30.71
CA LYS A 183 12.14 5.15 -30.59
C LYS A 183 11.65 4.61 -29.25
N ILE A 184 10.41 4.96 -28.91
CA ILE A 184 9.71 4.38 -27.76
C ILE A 184 9.34 2.93 -28.08
N MET A 185 9.46 2.03 -27.10
CA MET A 185 9.06 0.64 -27.28
C MET A 185 7.55 0.51 -27.55
N PRO A 186 7.14 -0.35 -28.51
CA PRO A 186 5.72 -0.52 -28.84
C PRO A 186 4.98 -1.24 -27.71
N GLN A 187 3.65 -1.10 -27.66
CA GLN A 187 2.82 -1.77 -26.63
C GLN A 187 3.00 -3.30 -26.60
N LYS A 188 3.30 -3.92 -27.75
CA LYS A 188 3.58 -5.37 -27.83
C LYS A 188 4.84 -5.79 -27.06
N PHE A 189 5.73 -4.86 -26.71
CA PHE A 189 6.90 -5.12 -25.86
C PHE A 189 6.55 -5.16 -24.37
N PHE A 190 5.34 -4.75 -23.97
CA PHE A 190 4.94 -4.70 -22.57
C PHE A 190 5.10 -6.03 -21.80
N PRO A 191 4.74 -7.20 -22.34
CA PRO A 191 5.00 -8.48 -21.67
C PRO A 191 6.50 -8.75 -21.42
N ILE A 192 7.35 -8.36 -22.38
CA ILE A 192 8.81 -8.50 -22.25
C ILE A 192 9.33 -7.56 -21.15
N TYR A 193 8.84 -6.32 -21.13
CA TYR A 193 9.14 -5.39 -20.05
C TYR A 193 8.72 -5.94 -18.67
N LEU A 194 7.54 -6.54 -18.55
CA LEU A 194 7.10 -7.16 -17.29
C LEU A 194 8.03 -8.31 -16.88
N LEU A 195 8.42 -9.16 -17.83
CA LEU A 195 9.38 -10.24 -17.58
C LEU A 195 10.71 -9.68 -17.07
N LEU A 196 11.23 -8.63 -17.70
CA LEU A 196 12.46 -7.96 -17.25
C LEU A 196 12.32 -7.42 -15.82
N VAL A 197 11.19 -6.78 -15.48
CA VAL A 197 10.93 -6.30 -14.12
C VAL A 197 10.90 -7.45 -13.12
N VAL A 198 10.26 -8.57 -13.45
CA VAL A 198 10.21 -9.74 -12.56
C VAL A 198 11.61 -10.34 -12.37
N LEU A 199 12.36 -10.54 -13.46
CA LEU A 199 13.71 -11.11 -13.42
C LEU A 199 14.68 -10.21 -12.66
N SER A 200 14.71 -8.93 -12.97
CA SER A 200 15.53 -7.96 -12.25
C SER A 200 15.11 -7.84 -10.77
N GLY A 201 13.82 -7.96 -10.48
CA GLY A 201 13.30 -7.99 -9.11
C GLY A 201 13.77 -9.21 -8.36
N HIS A 202 13.82 -10.38 -9.02
CA HIS A 202 14.38 -11.61 -8.47
C HIS A 202 15.88 -11.48 -8.18
N VAL A 203 16.65 -10.96 -9.13
CA VAL A 203 18.09 -10.71 -8.93
C VAL A 203 18.33 -9.77 -7.75
N LEU A 204 17.56 -8.69 -7.63
CA LEU A 204 17.67 -7.77 -6.50
C LEU A 204 17.26 -8.42 -5.18
N ASN A 205 16.23 -9.28 -5.19
CA ASN A 205 15.79 -9.99 -4.01
C ASN A 205 16.89 -10.95 -3.49
N GLU A 206 17.46 -11.78 -4.35
CA GLU A 206 18.50 -12.74 -3.98
C GLU A 206 19.84 -12.05 -3.67
N GLY A 207 20.25 -11.09 -4.51
CA GLY A 207 21.56 -10.46 -4.41
C GLY A 207 21.68 -9.35 -3.36
N PHE A 208 20.58 -8.65 -3.06
CA PHE A 208 20.58 -7.50 -2.14
C PHE A 208 19.69 -7.73 -0.92
N VAL A 209 18.40 -8.04 -1.10
CA VAL A 209 17.44 -8.12 0.02
C VAL A 209 17.77 -9.29 0.97
N LYS A 210 18.11 -10.46 0.41
CA LYS A 210 18.48 -11.64 1.18
C LYS A 210 19.95 -11.66 1.61
N ASN A 211 20.73 -10.66 1.22
CA ASN A 211 22.14 -10.61 1.56
C ASN A 211 22.32 -10.33 3.06
N LYS A 212 22.93 -11.29 3.78
CA LYS A 212 23.16 -11.21 5.23
C LYS A 212 23.99 -10.00 5.66
N PHE A 213 24.85 -9.46 4.78
CA PHE A 213 25.61 -8.25 5.07
C PHE A 213 24.71 -7.02 5.08
N VAL A 214 23.90 -6.85 4.03
CA VAL A 214 22.93 -5.75 3.92
C VAL A 214 21.93 -5.80 5.07
N GLN A 215 21.38 -6.97 5.38
CA GLN A 215 20.46 -7.14 6.51
C GLN A 215 21.09 -6.74 7.85
N ARG A 216 22.36 -7.11 8.09
CA ARG A 216 23.09 -6.69 9.30
C ARG A 216 23.29 -5.18 9.36
N MET A 217 23.60 -4.53 8.23
CA MET A 217 23.72 -3.08 8.18
C MET A 217 22.37 -2.39 8.44
N SER A 218 21.30 -2.84 7.79
CA SER A 218 19.95 -2.29 7.99
C SER A 218 19.48 -2.48 9.45
N ALA A 219 19.75 -3.63 10.05
CA ALA A 219 19.42 -3.89 11.46
C ALA A 219 20.16 -2.93 12.41
N ARG A 220 21.46 -2.67 12.17
CA ARG A 220 22.23 -1.70 12.96
C ARG A 220 21.66 -0.28 12.83
N ALA A 221 21.32 0.15 11.61
CA ALA A 221 20.70 1.45 11.39
C ALA A 221 19.35 1.57 12.11
N ALA A 222 18.51 0.53 12.03
CA ALA A 222 17.25 0.48 12.75
C ALA A 222 17.44 0.51 14.28
N GLN A 223 18.44 -0.17 14.81
CA GLN A 223 18.78 -0.11 16.24
C GLN A 223 19.30 1.26 16.67
N ILE A 224 20.09 1.94 15.85
CA ILE A 224 20.55 3.30 16.12
C ILE A 224 19.36 4.26 16.17
N LEU A 225 18.47 4.20 15.18
CA LEU A 225 17.23 4.97 15.16
C LEU A 225 16.38 4.67 16.38
N ALA A 226 16.15 3.39 16.67
CA ALA A 226 15.40 2.95 17.85
C ALA A 226 16.02 3.45 19.16
N LYS A 227 17.34 3.49 19.28
CA LYS A 227 18.06 4.04 20.45
C LYS A 227 17.87 5.54 20.57
N HIS A 228 17.89 6.29 19.47
CA HIS A 228 17.62 7.73 19.46
C HIS A 228 16.14 8.06 19.70
N THR A 229 15.23 7.11 19.44
CA THR A 229 13.80 7.26 19.71
C THR A 229 13.36 6.63 21.04
N ARG A 230 14.20 5.83 21.69
CA ARG A 230 13.96 5.23 23.02
C ARG A 230 13.92 6.36 24.06
N GLY A 231 12.75 6.55 24.66
CA GLY A 231 12.44 7.67 25.57
C GLY A 231 11.28 8.54 25.10
N MET A 232 11.03 8.64 23.79
CA MET A 232 9.82 9.31 23.26
C MET A 232 8.57 8.43 23.34
N LEU A 233 8.75 7.11 23.34
CA LEU A 233 7.71 6.11 23.57
C LEU A 233 8.14 5.25 24.76
N ARG A 234 7.83 5.68 25.99
CA ARG A 234 7.77 4.78 27.14
C ARG A 234 6.64 3.77 26.88
N ASP A 235 7.02 2.50 26.76
CA ASP A 235 6.10 1.38 26.96
C ASP A 235 5.81 1.35 28.46
N VAL A 236 4.58 1.72 28.82
CA VAL A 236 4.07 1.47 30.16
C VAL A 236 3.73 -0.02 30.17
N VAL A 237 4.73 -0.84 30.45
CA VAL A 237 4.46 -2.11 31.10
C VAL A 237 4.28 -1.72 32.55
N ASP A 238 3.03 -1.53 32.95
CA ASP A 238 2.68 -1.51 34.36
C ASP A 238 3.04 -2.91 34.88
N GLU A 239 4.14 -3.00 35.63
CA GLU A 239 4.39 -4.09 36.55
C GLU A 239 3.36 -3.94 37.68
N ASN A 240 2.31 -4.75 37.61
CA ASN A 240 1.54 -5.21 38.76
C ASN A 240 1.47 -6.74 38.69
#